data_AF-A0A964XCM0-F1
#
_entry.id   AF-A0A964XCM0-F1
#
_cell.length_a   1.000
_cell.length_b   1.000
_cell.length_c   1.000
_cell.angle_alpha   90.00
_cell.angle_beta   90.00
_cell.angle_gamma   90.00
#
_symmetry.space_group_name_H-M   'P 1'
#
loop_
_entity.id
_entity.type
_entity.pdbx_description
1 polymer ?
#
loop_
_entity_poly.entity_id
_entity_poly.type
_entity_poly.pdbx_seq_one_letter_code
_entity_poly.pdbx_strand_id
1 'polypeptide(L)'
;MTHLEPATMPPRSQPALDVPPEIPLDAAGRVDAEVQCRRCGYVLMRQLPDADCPECGHAVIDSLRGGVLRFTDPRYLDRLWSGVGIMIGYVVAWFLCLILGWVFAMLVGPWGLLVWGIPPLVLTAAVWRLTSFDPGRSRGEQPNRWRVAARAGAVVACLMLALTGGVPLLEMSSYAGSGLSEAWLLGSAGVFECLRAISKAFAFVGLLVCVRYVAKRVPSRALATQATVLAWGFAVAGAVGLGGKLFYGGAILLMFNNFNTTLTSVSSTTVSPPTRPTASPIATTTHGGETVETWEVKRADGSRAELKVTTDAAGKQQWEEKVYDSTGFQTIAWCDVYVDSNNNQIFEMADGPPGELEFLGPQAVTAHQKFPATSSSSPSSGPVSATAGATSSTAANPVAALIQPVPVPPTRPADTTQQIGGDVHKTWNTHHADGSADIYTQVRMADGYQAVTLEQVAADGSSSRTTYLIDATGQVTNVNTMQSPANSGGNFTGFGAGALLMMIGGVAILCGLGGFAVFFIWLVVLLCLLRPKLREARQFARALATPHFARYA
;
A
#
# COMPACT_ATOMS: atom_id res chain seq x y z
N MET A 1 -79.98 43.33 37.90
CA MET A 1 -78.82 43.60 37.04
C MET A 1 -77.69 44.09 37.94
N THR A 2 -76.93 43.14 38.49
CA THR A 2 -75.80 43.39 39.39
C THR A 2 -74.53 43.39 38.56
N HIS A 3 -73.86 44.54 38.50
CA HIS A 3 -72.53 44.69 37.91
C HIS A 3 -71.55 43.80 38.70
N LEU A 4 -71.05 42.74 38.06
CA LEU A 4 -69.91 41.98 38.56
C LEU A 4 -68.64 42.77 38.23
N GLU A 5 -68.02 43.33 39.26
CA GLU A 5 -66.70 43.95 39.20
C GLU A 5 -65.67 42.89 38.75
N PRO A 6 -64.88 43.16 37.70
CA PRO A 6 -63.85 42.24 37.26
C PRO A 6 -62.82 42.08 38.38
N ALA A 7 -62.72 40.87 38.92
CA ALA A 7 -61.76 40.52 39.95
C ALA A 7 -60.35 40.91 39.48
N THR A 8 -59.78 41.93 40.12
CA THR A 8 -58.38 42.32 40.00
C THR A 8 -57.54 41.17 40.51
N MET A 9 -57.05 40.36 39.57
CA MET A 9 -56.15 39.25 39.84
C MET A 9 -54.91 39.83 40.55
N PRO A 10 -54.57 39.37 41.78
CA PRO A 10 -53.41 39.90 42.48
C PRO A 10 -52.16 39.70 41.61
N PRO A 11 -51.26 40.70 41.52
CA PRO A 11 -50.05 40.57 40.74
C PRO A 11 -49.30 39.33 41.26
N ARG A 12 -49.12 38.33 40.40
CA ARG A 12 -48.26 37.19 40.72
C ARG A 12 -46.90 37.78 41.07
N SER A 13 -46.46 37.55 42.30
CA SER A 13 -45.07 37.74 42.69
C SER A 13 -44.25 36.82 41.78
N GLN A 14 -43.73 37.38 40.70
CA GLN A 14 -42.88 36.62 39.80
C GLN A 14 -41.63 36.23 40.60
N PRO A 15 -41.24 34.95 40.60
CA PRO A 15 -39.96 34.56 41.19
C PRO A 15 -38.88 35.45 40.56
N ALA A 16 -38.06 36.07 41.41
CA ALA A 16 -37.01 37.01 41.02
C ALA A 16 -36.35 36.50 39.75
N LEU A 17 -36.62 37.21 38.66
CA LEU A 17 -36.36 36.72 37.33
C LEU A 17 -34.84 36.69 37.18
N ASP A 18 -34.31 35.49 37.00
CA ASP A 18 -32.87 35.18 36.96
C ASP A 18 -32.27 35.69 35.63
N VAL A 19 -32.40 37.01 35.40
CA VAL A 19 -31.79 37.73 34.29
C VAL A 19 -30.29 37.64 34.51
N PRO A 20 -29.53 37.09 33.54
CA PRO A 20 -28.08 37.06 33.65
C PRO A 20 -27.58 38.48 33.96
N PRO A 21 -26.74 38.68 34.99
CA PRO A 21 -26.39 40.01 35.52
C PRO A 21 -25.56 40.90 34.57
N GLU A 22 -25.50 40.58 33.29
CA GLU A 22 -24.61 41.24 32.31
C GLU A 22 -25.32 42.14 31.29
N ILE A 23 -26.65 42.14 31.19
CA ILE A 23 -27.32 43.07 30.25
C ILE A 23 -27.64 44.37 30.98
N PRO A 24 -27.02 45.50 30.59
CA PRO A 24 -27.33 46.78 31.19
C PRO A 24 -28.79 47.12 30.93
N LEU A 25 -29.51 47.41 32.01
CA LEU A 25 -30.85 47.99 31.95
C LEU A 25 -30.72 49.48 32.29
N ASP A 26 -31.49 50.32 31.60
CA ASP A 26 -31.56 51.75 31.90
C ASP A 26 -32.27 52.02 33.24
N ALA A 27 -32.31 53.27 33.66
CA ALA A 27 -32.99 53.67 34.91
C ALA A 27 -34.50 53.34 34.93
N ALA A 28 -35.10 53.06 33.77
CA ALA A 28 -36.50 52.65 33.62
C ALA A 28 -36.67 51.12 33.53
N GLY A 29 -35.60 50.34 33.72
CA GLY A 29 -35.62 48.88 33.64
C GLY A 29 -35.74 48.34 32.21
N ARG A 30 -35.49 49.17 31.19
CA ARG A 30 -35.49 48.76 29.78
C ARG A 30 -34.09 48.35 29.34
N VAL A 31 -34.02 47.53 28.30
CA VAL A 31 -32.74 47.03 27.76
C VAL A 31 -31.92 48.19 27.19
N ASP A 32 -30.76 48.48 27.78
CA ASP A 32 -29.86 49.56 27.32
C ASP A 32 -28.75 49.07 26.38
N ALA A 33 -28.73 47.78 26.06
CA ALA A 33 -27.84 47.18 25.08
C ALA A 33 -28.54 46.91 23.74
N GLU A 34 -27.77 46.93 22.65
CA GLU A 34 -28.24 46.52 21.33
C GLU A 34 -28.37 44.98 21.25
N VAL A 35 -29.43 44.44 21.87
CA VAL A 35 -29.72 43.00 21.86
C VAL A 35 -30.69 42.70 20.73
N GLN A 36 -30.34 41.79 19.82
CA GLN A 36 -31.26 41.37 18.77
C GLN A 36 -32.23 40.28 19.27
N CYS A 37 -33.49 40.38 18.86
CA CYS A 37 -34.49 39.34 19.08
C CYS A 37 -34.02 38.03 18.42
N ARG A 38 -34.07 36.92 19.16
CA ARG A 38 -33.62 35.62 18.64
C ARG A 38 -34.47 35.07 17.51
N ARG A 39 -35.75 35.48 17.43
CA ARG A 39 -36.69 34.98 16.44
C ARG A 39 -36.62 35.76 15.13
N CYS A 40 -36.68 37.09 15.18
CA CYS A 40 -36.73 37.93 13.98
C CYS A 40 -35.47 38.79 13.73
N GLY A 41 -34.59 38.94 14.71
CA GLY A 41 -33.40 39.79 14.62
C GLY A 41 -33.61 41.28 14.94
N TYR A 42 -34.83 41.72 15.28
CA TYR A 42 -35.12 43.10 15.65
C TYR A 42 -34.33 43.56 16.88
N VAL A 43 -33.80 44.79 16.87
CA VAL A 43 -33.05 45.35 17.99
C VAL A 43 -34.00 45.68 19.15
N LEU A 44 -33.85 44.98 20.27
CA LEU A 44 -34.67 45.08 21.48
C LEU A 44 -34.23 46.21 22.42
N MET A 45 -33.41 47.14 21.95
CA MET A 45 -33.01 48.31 22.74
C MET A 45 -34.26 49.10 23.17
N ARG A 46 -34.27 49.55 24.42
CA ARG A 46 -35.38 50.26 25.09
C ARG A 46 -36.67 49.46 25.28
N GLN A 47 -36.65 48.16 25.03
CA GLN A 47 -37.78 47.28 25.38
C GLN A 47 -37.69 46.83 26.84
N LEU A 48 -38.84 46.61 27.48
CA LEU A 48 -38.90 45.99 28.80
C LEU A 48 -38.58 44.49 28.68
N PRO A 49 -37.84 43.89 29.63
CA PRO A 49 -37.57 42.45 29.64
C PRO A 49 -38.82 41.59 29.52
N ASP A 50 -39.92 41.99 30.16
CA ASP A 50 -41.19 41.26 30.17
C ASP A 50 -42.10 41.57 28.97
N ALA A 51 -41.67 42.47 28.07
CA ALA A 51 -42.44 42.78 26.87
C ALA A 51 -42.26 41.70 25.78
N ASP A 52 -43.15 41.72 24.79
CA ASP A 52 -43.00 40.96 23.56
C ASP A 52 -42.28 41.80 22.50
N CYS A 53 -41.52 41.13 21.64
CA CYS A 53 -40.87 41.76 20.50
C CYS A 53 -41.93 42.36 19.56
N PRO A 54 -41.84 43.65 19.19
CA PRO A 54 -42.87 44.33 18.39
C PRO A 54 -43.02 43.77 16.97
N GLU A 55 -41.98 43.11 16.44
CA GLU A 55 -41.99 42.54 15.09
C GLU A 55 -42.59 41.13 15.02
N CYS A 56 -42.41 40.31 16.05
CA CYS A 56 -42.74 38.87 15.96
C CYS A 56 -43.47 38.29 17.18
N GLY A 57 -43.76 39.11 18.19
CA GLY A 57 -44.44 38.70 19.42
C GLY A 57 -43.64 37.74 20.30
N HIS A 58 -42.33 37.58 20.07
CA HIS A 58 -41.49 36.71 20.90
C HIS A 58 -41.04 37.44 22.16
N ALA A 59 -41.17 36.81 23.33
CA ALA A 59 -40.79 37.40 24.62
C ALA A 59 -39.35 37.93 24.60
N VAL A 60 -39.18 39.20 25.00
CA VAL A 60 -37.88 39.89 25.05
C VAL A 60 -36.93 39.16 26.00
N ILE A 61 -37.45 38.68 27.12
CA ILE A 61 -36.71 37.96 28.16
C ILE A 61 -35.94 36.74 27.64
N ASP A 62 -36.51 36.01 26.69
CA ASP A 62 -35.87 34.84 26.10
C ASP A 62 -34.72 35.23 25.19
N SER A 63 -34.78 36.41 24.59
CA SER A 63 -33.67 36.99 23.84
C SER A 63 -32.56 37.47 24.80
N LEU A 64 -32.93 38.06 25.94
CA LEU A 64 -32.02 38.56 26.98
C LEU A 64 -31.28 37.47 27.77
N ARG A 65 -31.79 36.24 27.84
CA ARG A 65 -31.17 35.13 28.60
C ARG A 65 -29.76 34.69 28.12
N GLY A 66 -29.17 35.38 27.14
CA GLY A 66 -27.86 35.08 26.54
C GLY A 66 -27.80 33.75 25.78
N GLY A 67 -26.72 33.52 25.02
CA GLY A 67 -26.53 32.28 24.25
C GLY A 67 -26.29 31.02 25.09
N VAL A 68 -26.79 30.94 26.32
CA VAL A 68 -26.59 29.81 27.24
C VAL A 68 -27.30 28.58 26.69
N LEU A 69 -26.62 27.43 26.75
CA LEU A 69 -27.08 26.19 26.12
C LEU A 69 -28.44 25.70 26.69
N ARG A 70 -28.75 26.02 27.96
CA ARG A 70 -30.00 25.63 28.65
C ARG A 70 -31.26 26.24 28.05
N PHE A 71 -31.15 27.35 27.32
CA PHE A 71 -32.27 28.05 26.69
C PHE A 71 -32.28 27.87 25.17
N THR A 72 -31.51 26.92 24.64
CA THR A 72 -31.51 26.62 23.21
C THR A 72 -32.67 25.69 22.86
N ASP A 73 -33.17 25.76 21.62
CA ASP A 73 -34.22 24.86 21.12
C ASP A 73 -33.92 23.38 21.47
N PRO A 74 -34.84 22.66 22.14
CA PRO A 74 -34.61 21.26 22.51
C PRO A 74 -34.27 20.38 21.29
N ARG A 75 -34.83 20.67 20.11
CA ARG A 75 -34.51 19.92 18.87
C ARG A 75 -33.07 20.12 18.41
N TYR A 76 -32.46 21.26 18.76
CA TYR A 76 -31.03 21.47 18.52
C TYR A 76 -30.19 20.65 19.51
N LEU A 77 -30.57 20.61 20.78
CA LEU A 77 -29.88 19.81 21.79
C LEU A 77 -29.93 18.31 21.47
N ASP A 78 -31.07 17.81 21.00
CA ASP A 78 -31.20 16.41 20.55
C ASP A 78 -30.27 16.09 19.36
N ARG A 79 -30.13 17.02 18.42
CA ARG A 79 -29.20 16.87 17.28
C ARG A 79 -27.75 16.89 17.73
N LEU A 80 -27.41 17.74 18.69
CA LEU A 80 -26.08 17.80 19.28
C LEU A 80 -25.77 16.51 20.05
N TRP A 81 -26.70 16.04 20.89
CA TRP A 81 -26.55 14.83 21.68
C TRP A 81 -26.45 13.57 20.81
N SER A 82 -27.31 13.44 19.80
CA SER A 82 -27.21 12.35 18.82
C SER A 82 -25.88 12.41 18.06
N GLY A 83 -25.40 13.61 17.69
CA GLY A 83 -24.08 13.78 17.07
C GLY A 83 -22.92 13.29 17.96
N VAL A 84 -22.95 13.60 19.26
CA VAL A 84 -21.97 13.09 20.23
C VAL A 84 -22.07 11.57 20.36
N GLY A 85 -23.27 11.02 20.43
CA GLY A 85 -23.49 9.57 20.49
C GLY A 85 -22.92 8.86 19.26
N ILE A 86 -23.18 9.37 18.05
CA ILE A 86 -22.62 8.83 16.80
C ILE A 86 -21.09 8.97 16.79
N MET A 87 -20.53 10.07 17.31
CA MET A 87 -19.08 10.26 17.41
C MET A 87 -18.41 9.23 18.34
N ILE A 88 -19.01 8.95 19.49
CA ILE A 88 -18.54 7.89 20.40
C ILE A 88 -18.65 6.52 19.71
N GLY A 89 -19.79 6.26 19.05
CA GLY A 89 -20.01 5.06 18.25
C GLY A 89 -18.97 4.91 17.13
N TYR A 90 -18.57 6.01 16.48
CA TYR A 90 -17.50 6.02 15.48
C TYR A 90 -16.17 5.56 16.06
N VAL A 91 -15.76 6.04 17.23
CA VAL A 91 -14.50 5.61 17.85
C VAL A 91 -14.51 4.10 18.07
N VAL A 92 -15.59 3.56 18.62
CA VAL A 92 -15.76 2.11 18.84
C VAL A 92 -15.78 1.35 17.51
N ALA A 93 -16.57 1.80 16.54
CA ALA A 93 -16.68 1.19 15.22
C ALA A 93 -15.34 1.21 14.47
N TRP A 94 -14.54 2.28 14.62
CA TRP A 94 -13.22 2.39 14.02
C TRP A 94 -12.27 1.32 14.57
N PHE A 95 -12.25 1.11 15.90
CA PHE A 95 -11.46 0.02 16.50
C PHE A 95 -11.94 -1.36 16.09
N LEU A 96 -13.26 -1.58 16.06
CA LEU A 96 -13.82 -2.84 15.60
C LEU A 96 -13.47 -3.10 14.13
N CYS A 97 -13.59 -2.09 13.26
CA CYS A 97 -13.21 -2.19 11.85
C CYS A 97 -11.70 -2.40 11.69
N LEU A 98 -10.87 -1.88 12.59
CA LEU A 98 -9.43 -2.14 12.59
C LEU A 98 -9.17 -3.64 12.83
N ILE A 99 -9.72 -4.19 13.91
CA ILE A 99 -9.52 -5.61 14.26
C ILE A 99 -10.14 -6.52 13.19
N LEU A 100 -11.41 -6.29 12.85
CA LEU A 100 -12.14 -7.09 11.87
C LEU A 100 -11.53 -6.95 10.47
N GLY A 101 -11.11 -5.76 10.07
CA GLY A 101 -10.50 -5.51 8.78
C GLY A 101 -9.17 -6.23 8.62
N TRP A 102 -8.36 -6.32 9.68
CA TRP A 102 -7.14 -7.14 9.67
C TRP A 102 -7.44 -8.64 9.55
N VAL A 103 -8.37 -9.16 10.35
CA VAL A 103 -8.78 -10.57 10.30
C VAL A 103 -9.38 -10.91 8.93
N PHE A 104 -10.26 -10.07 8.39
CA PHE A 104 -10.84 -10.24 7.06
C PHE A 104 -9.79 -10.12 5.95
N ALA A 105 -8.83 -9.21 6.07
CA ALA A 105 -7.74 -9.11 5.10
C ALA A 105 -6.92 -10.40 5.02
N MET A 106 -6.73 -11.10 6.15
CA MET A 106 -6.06 -12.40 6.18
C MET A 106 -6.93 -13.54 5.64
N LEU A 107 -8.25 -13.51 5.86
CA LEU A 107 -9.15 -14.61 5.48
C LEU A 107 -9.69 -14.52 4.04
N VAL A 108 -10.04 -13.31 3.60
CA VAL A 108 -10.76 -13.04 2.34
C VAL A 108 -9.87 -12.24 1.37
N GLY A 109 -8.62 -11.99 1.77
CA GLY A 109 -7.69 -11.16 1.02
C GLY A 109 -8.12 -9.68 1.03
N PRO A 110 -7.71 -8.89 0.02
CA PRO A 110 -7.88 -7.44 0.02
C PRO A 110 -9.33 -6.95 0.01
N TRP A 111 -10.31 -7.81 -0.28
CA TRP A 111 -11.74 -7.49 -0.11
C TRP A 111 -12.09 -7.13 1.34
N GLY A 112 -11.34 -7.65 2.32
CA GLY A 112 -11.44 -7.25 3.72
C GLY A 112 -11.18 -5.76 3.95
N LEU A 113 -10.50 -5.07 3.02
CA LEU A 113 -10.24 -3.64 3.10
C LEU A 113 -11.51 -2.78 2.94
N LEU A 114 -12.57 -3.31 2.33
CA LEU A 114 -13.86 -2.60 2.19
C LEU A 114 -14.49 -2.25 3.54
N VAL A 115 -14.23 -3.04 4.59
CA VAL A 115 -14.70 -2.77 5.95
C VAL A 115 -14.20 -1.41 6.47
N TRP A 116 -13.04 -0.96 6.00
CA TRP A 116 -12.47 0.34 6.36
C TRP A 116 -13.20 1.53 5.72
N GLY A 117 -14.10 1.29 4.78
CA GLY A 117 -14.99 2.29 4.19
C GLY A 117 -16.07 2.81 5.15
N ILE A 118 -16.46 2.00 6.14
CA ILE A 118 -17.61 2.29 7.01
C ILE A 118 -17.31 3.44 7.99
N PRO A 119 -16.19 3.44 8.76
CA PRO A 119 -15.98 4.47 9.79
C PRO A 119 -16.03 5.91 9.27
N PRO A 120 -15.46 6.27 8.10
CA PRO A 120 -15.53 7.65 7.60
C PRO A 120 -16.94 8.13 7.26
N LEU A 121 -17.84 7.24 6.85
CA LEU A 121 -19.26 7.57 6.66
C LEU A 121 -19.92 7.91 8.00
N VAL A 122 -19.65 7.10 9.03
CA VAL A 122 -20.15 7.34 10.40
C VAL A 122 -19.60 8.66 10.96
N LEU A 123 -18.31 8.93 10.75
CA LEU A 123 -17.68 10.20 11.15
C LEU A 123 -18.33 11.40 10.43
N THR A 124 -18.58 11.28 9.13
CA THR A 124 -19.21 12.35 8.34
C THR A 124 -20.62 12.65 8.87
N ALA A 125 -21.40 11.61 9.18
CA ALA A 125 -22.71 11.76 9.81
C ALA A 125 -22.62 12.42 11.20
N ALA A 126 -21.63 12.04 12.02
CA ALA A 126 -21.37 12.64 13.33
C ALA A 126 -21.04 14.14 13.20
N VAL A 127 -20.11 14.50 12.32
CA VAL A 127 -19.70 15.89 12.05
C VAL A 127 -20.89 16.71 11.56
N TRP A 128 -21.72 16.16 10.67
CA TRP A 128 -22.91 16.85 10.16
C TRP A 128 -23.91 17.19 11.28
N ARG A 129 -24.16 16.24 12.18
CA ARG A 129 -25.04 16.43 13.34
C ARG A 129 -24.46 17.41 14.36
N LEU A 130 -23.19 17.27 14.72
CA LEU A 130 -22.50 18.14 15.68
C LEU A 130 -22.39 19.59 15.20
N THR A 131 -22.26 19.79 13.89
CA THR A 131 -22.16 21.12 13.29
C THR A 131 -23.51 21.69 12.85
N SER A 132 -24.64 21.05 13.20
CA SER A 132 -26.00 21.50 12.85
C SER A 132 -26.28 22.93 13.31
N PHE A 133 -26.98 23.72 12.50
CA PHE A 133 -27.21 25.14 12.80
C PHE A 133 -28.11 25.29 14.04
N ASP A 134 -27.73 26.22 14.92
CA ASP A 134 -28.54 26.60 16.07
C ASP A 134 -29.60 27.63 15.63
N PRO A 135 -30.89 27.28 15.62
CA PRO A 135 -31.95 28.16 15.12
C PRO A 135 -32.17 29.41 15.99
N GLY A 136 -31.73 29.43 17.25
CA GLY A 136 -31.75 30.64 18.11
C GLY A 136 -30.69 31.69 17.73
N ARG A 137 -29.86 31.32 16.75
CA ARG A 137 -28.93 32.08 15.92
C ARG A 137 -29.38 33.38 15.24
N SER A 138 -29.05 34.59 15.73
CA SER A 138 -29.14 35.76 14.84
C SER A 138 -28.11 35.64 13.70
N ARG A 139 -28.50 35.97 12.46
CA ARG A 139 -27.69 35.77 11.23
C ARG A 139 -26.34 36.51 11.24
N GLY A 140 -26.11 37.43 12.17
CA GLY A 140 -24.92 38.29 12.25
C GLY A 140 -23.73 37.70 13.02
N GLU A 141 -23.94 36.82 14.00
CA GLU A 141 -22.81 36.19 14.69
C GLU A 141 -22.23 35.09 13.79
N GLN A 142 -20.98 35.22 13.32
CA GLN A 142 -20.36 34.34 12.31
C GLN A 142 -19.55 33.14 12.88
N PRO A 143 -20.16 32.00 13.27
CA PRO A 143 -19.46 30.71 13.32
C PRO A 143 -19.73 29.85 12.07
N ASN A 144 -20.36 30.40 11.02
CA ASN A 144 -20.80 29.58 9.89
C ASN A 144 -19.63 29.03 9.05
N ARG A 145 -18.56 29.81 8.87
CA ARG A 145 -17.39 29.43 8.06
C ARG A 145 -16.71 28.15 8.57
N TRP A 146 -16.52 28.02 9.89
CA TRP A 146 -15.89 26.85 10.49
C TRP A 146 -16.75 25.58 10.42
N ARG A 147 -18.08 25.72 10.46
CA ARG A 147 -19.01 24.60 10.28
C ARG A 147 -19.00 24.08 8.85
N VAL A 148 -18.99 25.00 7.89
CA VAL A 148 -18.86 24.66 6.47
C VAL A 148 -17.52 23.98 6.21
N ALA A 149 -16.41 24.53 6.74
CA ALA A 149 -15.09 23.91 6.64
C ALA A 149 -15.06 22.51 7.26
N ALA A 150 -15.67 22.32 8.44
CA ALA A 150 -15.74 21.01 9.09
C ALA A 150 -16.47 19.96 8.24
N ARG A 151 -17.63 20.34 7.67
CA ARG A 151 -18.43 19.48 6.82
C ARG A 151 -17.76 19.19 5.48
N ALA A 152 -17.22 20.22 4.82
CA ALA A 152 -16.51 20.08 3.56
C ALA A 152 -15.29 19.16 3.74
N GLY A 153 -14.49 19.38 4.79
CA GLY A 153 -13.35 18.51 5.10
C GLY A 153 -13.75 17.05 5.35
N ALA A 154 -14.86 16.81 6.05
CA ALA A 154 -15.37 15.46 6.29
C ALA A 154 -15.84 14.78 4.98
N VAL A 155 -16.58 15.49 4.13
CA VAL A 155 -17.04 14.98 2.83
C VAL A 155 -15.87 14.70 1.90
N VAL A 156 -14.91 15.62 1.78
CA VAL A 156 -13.70 15.41 0.96
C VAL A 156 -12.89 14.23 1.50
N ALA A 157 -12.71 14.10 2.82
CA ALA A 157 -12.02 12.96 3.41
C ALA A 157 -12.72 11.62 3.11
N CYS A 158 -14.06 11.60 3.08
CA CYS A 158 -14.85 10.43 2.72
C CYS A 158 -14.74 10.10 1.23
N LEU A 159 -14.79 11.11 0.35
CA LEU A 159 -14.63 10.94 -1.09
C LEU A 159 -13.23 10.45 -1.45
N MET A 160 -12.19 11.02 -0.84
CA MET A 160 -10.81 10.58 -1.04
C MET A 160 -10.61 9.15 -0.57
N LEU A 161 -11.25 8.70 0.51
CA LEU A 161 -11.23 7.29 0.90
C LEU A 161 -11.84 6.39 -0.18
N ALA A 162 -12.99 6.77 -0.75
CA ALA A 162 -13.62 5.98 -1.81
C ALA A 162 -12.71 5.86 -3.05
N LEU A 163 -12.00 6.95 -3.39
CA LEU A 163 -11.01 6.95 -4.46
C LEU A 163 -9.81 6.05 -4.12
N THR A 164 -9.20 6.21 -2.94
CA THR A 164 -8.04 5.40 -2.53
C THR A 164 -8.40 3.93 -2.32
N GLY A 165 -9.60 3.61 -1.85
CA GLY A 165 -10.06 2.23 -1.67
C GLY A 165 -10.53 1.57 -2.97
N GLY A 166 -10.94 2.36 -3.96
CA GLY A 166 -11.33 1.87 -5.28
C GLY A 166 -10.14 1.49 -6.16
N VAL A 167 -9.01 2.19 -6.04
CA VAL A 167 -7.80 1.93 -6.85
C VAL A 167 -7.28 0.49 -6.69
N PRO A 168 -7.08 -0.06 -5.47
CA PRO A 168 -6.65 -1.45 -5.30
C PRO A 168 -7.63 -2.48 -5.89
N LEU A 169 -8.94 -2.19 -5.84
CA LEU A 169 -9.96 -3.08 -6.40
C LEU A 169 -9.92 -3.07 -7.93
N LEU A 170 -9.63 -1.93 -8.54
CA LEU A 170 -9.41 -1.82 -9.98
C LEU A 170 -8.09 -2.49 -10.40
N GLU A 171 -7.04 -2.38 -9.59
CA GLU A 171 -5.74 -3.02 -9.85
C GLU A 171 -5.84 -4.55 -9.89
N MET A 172 -6.60 -5.17 -8.98
CA MET A 172 -6.85 -6.62 -9.03
C MET A 172 -7.50 -7.08 -10.33
N SER A 173 -8.23 -6.19 -11.02
CA SER A 173 -8.85 -6.50 -12.31
C SER A 173 -7.96 -6.17 -13.52
N SER A 174 -6.93 -5.34 -13.36
CA SER A 174 -6.16 -4.75 -14.46
C SER A 174 -4.68 -5.16 -14.52
N TYR A 175 -4.24 -6.06 -13.64
CA TYR A 175 -2.95 -6.78 -13.77
C TYR A 175 -2.79 -7.55 -15.11
N ALA A 176 -3.83 -7.60 -15.95
CA ALA A 176 -3.82 -8.23 -17.26
C ALA A 176 -3.49 -7.29 -18.46
N GLY A 177 -2.94 -6.08 -18.27
CA GLY A 177 -2.26 -5.39 -19.39
C GLY A 177 -2.43 -3.88 -19.58
N SER A 178 -2.63 -3.09 -18.52
CA SER A 178 -2.86 -1.64 -18.67
C SER A 178 -1.61 -0.80 -18.99
N GLY A 179 -0.40 -1.35 -18.94
CA GLY A 179 0.85 -0.65 -19.28
C GLY A 179 1.22 0.54 -18.37
N LEU A 180 0.41 0.84 -17.37
CA LEU A 180 0.72 1.84 -16.35
C LEU A 180 1.82 1.28 -15.44
N SER A 181 2.92 2.00 -15.30
CA SER A 181 4.00 1.59 -14.41
C SER A 181 3.51 1.58 -12.95
N GLU A 182 3.91 0.57 -12.18
CA GLU A 182 3.60 0.44 -10.74
C GLU A 182 3.96 1.72 -9.96
N ALA A 183 4.97 2.46 -10.43
CA ALA A 183 5.39 3.73 -9.89
C ALA A 183 4.29 4.82 -9.92
N TRP A 184 3.49 4.87 -10.99
CA TRP A 184 2.42 5.87 -11.13
C TRP A 184 1.28 5.61 -10.14
N LEU A 185 0.95 4.34 -9.92
CA LEU A 185 -0.09 3.90 -9.00
C LEU A 185 0.30 4.24 -7.56
N LEU A 186 1.50 3.85 -7.14
CA LEU A 186 2.04 4.17 -5.82
C LEU A 186 2.14 5.69 -5.58
N GLY A 187 2.60 6.45 -6.60
CA GLY A 187 2.65 7.90 -6.54
C GLY A 187 1.26 8.52 -6.32
N SER A 188 0.26 8.08 -7.08
CA SER A 188 -1.12 8.59 -6.97
C SER A 188 -1.76 8.26 -5.62
N ALA A 189 -1.56 7.04 -5.10
CA ALA A 189 -2.04 6.64 -3.79
C ALA A 189 -1.47 7.51 -2.67
N GLY A 190 -0.17 7.83 -2.74
CA GLY A 190 0.48 8.76 -1.82
C GLY A 190 -0.14 10.16 -1.84
N VAL A 191 -0.42 10.70 -3.03
CA VAL A 191 -1.07 12.02 -3.19
C VAL A 191 -2.48 12.01 -2.59
N PHE A 192 -3.30 10.99 -2.87
CA PHE A 192 -4.65 10.88 -2.30
C PHE A 192 -4.63 10.76 -0.78
N GLU A 193 -3.68 10.03 -0.20
CA GLU A 193 -3.53 9.92 1.25
C GLU A 193 -3.13 11.26 1.90
N CYS A 194 -2.24 12.03 1.26
CA CYS A 194 -1.89 13.38 1.70
C CYS A 194 -3.12 14.32 1.68
N LEU A 195 -3.86 14.34 0.56
CA LEU A 195 -5.09 15.15 0.44
C LEU A 195 -6.15 14.74 1.46
N ARG A 196 -6.31 13.44 1.69
CA ARG A 196 -7.20 12.89 2.72
C ARG A 196 -6.79 13.33 4.12
N ALA A 197 -5.49 13.31 4.42
CA ALA A 197 -4.96 13.70 5.73
C ALA A 197 -5.15 15.20 6.00
N ILE A 198 -4.88 16.05 5.00
CA ILE A 198 -5.15 17.49 5.06
C ILE A 198 -6.64 17.76 5.29
N SER A 199 -7.51 17.08 4.54
CA SER A 199 -8.97 17.23 4.67
C SER A 199 -9.47 16.85 6.07
N LYS A 200 -8.92 15.77 6.65
CA LYS A 200 -9.19 15.38 8.04
C LYS A 200 -8.72 16.43 9.03
N ALA A 201 -7.57 17.06 8.81
CA ALA A 201 -7.07 18.13 9.66
C ALA A 201 -8.04 19.33 9.66
N PHE A 202 -8.53 19.76 8.48
CA PHE A 202 -9.54 20.82 8.39
C PHE A 202 -10.86 20.43 9.06
N ALA A 203 -11.34 19.21 8.82
CA ALA A 203 -12.55 18.69 9.47
C ALA A 203 -12.44 18.74 10.99
N PHE A 204 -11.28 18.30 11.49
CA PHE A 204 -10.97 18.21 12.90
C PHE A 204 -10.82 19.59 13.55
N VAL A 205 -10.07 20.53 12.95
CA VAL A 205 -9.94 21.91 13.44
C VAL A 205 -11.30 22.60 13.47
N GLY A 206 -12.10 22.48 12.41
CA GLY A 206 -13.45 23.04 12.35
C GLY A 206 -14.35 22.47 13.45
N LEU A 207 -14.23 21.17 13.75
CA LEU A 207 -14.96 20.54 14.85
C LEU A 207 -14.50 21.07 16.21
N LEU A 208 -13.19 21.23 16.46
CA LEU A 208 -12.69 21.77 17.71
C LEU A 208 -13.17 23.20 17.96
N VAL A 209 -13.18 24.04 16.93
CA VAL A 209 -13.74 25.40 17.01
C VAL A 209 -15.23 25.34 17.36
N CYS A 210 -15.99 24.42 16.76
CA CYS A 210 -17.39 24.22 17.09
C CYS A 210 -17.60 23.73 18.54
N VAL A 211 -16.79 22.78 19.02
CA VAL A 211 -16.87 22.26 20.39
C VAL A 211 -16.52 23.35 21.39
N ARG A 212 -15.43 24.10 21.17
CA ARG A 212 -15.06 25.24 22.01
C ARG A 212 -16.16 26.28 22.05
N TYR A 213 -16.77 26.53 20.90
CA TYR A 213 -17.89 27.45 20.77
C TYR A 213 -19.10 27.01 21.62
N VAL A 214 -19.47 25.73 21.56
CA VAL A 214 -20.54 25.16 22.40
C VAL A 214 -20.17 25.16 23.88
N ALA A 215 -18.93 24.83 24.22
CA ALA A 215 -18.45 24.75 25.60
C ALA A 215 -18.53 26.09 26.35
N LYS A 216 -18.31 27.22 25.65
CA LYS A 216 -18.48 28.57 26.21
C LYS A 216 -19.90 28.88 26.66
N ARG A 217 -20.89 28.13 26.17
CA ARG A 217 -22.32 28.31 26.51
C ARG A 217 -22.77 27.49 27.72
N VAL A 218 -21.89 26.65 28.26
CA VAL A 218 -22.16 25.87 29.46
C VAL A 218 -21.83 26.76 30.67
N PRO A 219 -22.77 26.99 31.60
CA PRO A 219 -22.57 27.94 32.70
C PRO A 219 -21.47 27.53 33.70
N SER A 220 -20.93 26.32 33.62
CA SER A 220 -19.81 25.90 34.48
C SER A 220 -18.45 26.23 33.84
N ARG A 221 -17.65 27.07 34.50
CA ARG A 221 -16.28 27.38 34.07
C ARG A 221 -15.39 26.13 34.06
N ALA A 222 -15.58 25.20 35.00
CA ALA A 222 -14.79 23.97 35.10
C ALA A 222 -14.93 23.07 33.85
N LEU A 223 -16.16 22.83 33.37
CA LEU A 223 -16.37 22.03 32.16
C LEU A 223 -15.84 22.75 30.91
N ALA A 224 -15.98 24.08 30.84
CA ALA A 224 -15.46 24.86 29.70
C ALA A 224 -13.92 24.76 29.61
N THR A 225 -13.22 24.82 30.75
CA THR A 225 -11.77 24.63 30.81
C THR A 225 -11.38 23.20 30.43
N GLN A 226 -12.07 22.18 30.96
CA GLN A 226 -11.81 20.78 30.63
C GLN A 226 -12.03 20.48 29.14
N ALA A 227 -13.10 21.00 28.55
CA ALA A 227 -13.38 20.87 27.12
C ALA A 227 -12.29 21.53 26.27
N THR A 228 -11.75 22.67 26.72
CA THR A 228 -10.64 23.35 26.04
C THR A 228 -9.35 22.54 26.12
N VAL A 229 -9.01 21.99 27.28
CA VAL A 229 -7.82 21.13 27.46
C VAL A 229 -7.93 19.87 26.62
N LEU A 230 -9.09 19.20 26.61
CA LEU A 230 -9.34 18.03 25.77
C LEU A 230 -9.23 18.36 24.29
N ALA A 231 -9.81 19.49 23.85
CA ALA A 231 -9.70 19.95 22.47
C ALA A 231 -8.24 20.11 22.02
N TRP A 232 -7.41 20.75 22.86
CA TRP A 232 -5.97 20.89 22.57
C TRP A 232 -5.23 19.56 22.60
N GLY A 233 -5.56 18.67 23.54
CA GLY A 233 -4.99 17.32 23.59
C GLY A 233 -5.23 16.55 22.29
N PHE A 234 -6.46 16.58 21.77
CA PHE A 234 -6.77 15.96 20.48
C PHE A 234 -6.10 16.69 19.31
N ALA A 235 -5.94 18.02 19.36
CA ALA A 235 -5.22 18.77 18.31
C ALA A 235 -3.75 18.37 18.22
N VAL A 236 -3.07 18.27 19.36
CA VAL A 236 -1.68 17.83 19.42
C VAL A 236 -1.56 16.37 18.95
N ALA A 237 -2.42 15.48 19.44
CA ALA A 237 -2.43 14.08 18.99
C ALA A 237 -2.68 13.95 17.48
N GLY A 238 -3.62 14.74 16.94
CA GLY A 238 -3.90 14.79 15.51
C GLY A 238 -2.72 15.33 14.70
N ALA A 239 -2.06 16.38 15.17
CA ALA A 239 -0.87 16.95 14.53
C ALA A 239 0.31 15.97 14.53
N VAL A 240 0.55 15.28 15.64
CA VAL A 240 1.59 14.23 15.74
C VAL A 240 1.26 13.07 14.80
N GLY A 241 0.00 12.61 14.77
CA GLY A 241 -0.44 11.57 13.85
C GLY A 241 -0.30 11.96 12.37
N LEU A 242 -0.59 13.23 12.03
CA LEU A 242 -0.39 13.77 10.69
C LEU A 242 1.11 13.84 10.35
N GLY A 243 1.94 14.36 11.26
CA GLY A 243 3.39 14.45 11.09
C GLY A 243 4.03 13.09 10.88
N GLY A 244 3.63 12.07 11.66
CA GLY A 244 4.10 10.70 11.50
C GLY A 244 3.75 10.11 10.13
N LYS A 245 2.54 10.39 9.61
CA LYS A 245 2.13 9.95 8.27
C LYS A 245 2.89 10.65 7.16
N LEU A 246 3.08 11.96 7.26
CA LEU A 246 3.84 12.73 6.27
C LEU A 246 5.31 12.29 6.25
N PHE A 247 5.90 12.07 7.42
CA PHE A 247 7.26 11.55 7.54
C PHE A 247 7.39 10.15 6.92
N TYR A 248 6.48 9.23 7.26
CA TYR A 248 6.48 7.87 6.72
C TYR A 248 6.25 7.85 5.20
N GLY A 249 5.28 8.62 4.69
CA GLY A 249 5.02 8.74 3.26
C GLY A 249 6.18 9.38 2.50
N GLY A 250 6.82 10.41 3.06
CA GLY A 250 8.01 11.03 2.50
C GLY A 250 9.21 10.06 2.47
N ALA A 251 9.40 9.27 3.54
CA ALA A 251 10.44 8.25 3.58
C ALA A 251 10.25 7.18 2.49
N ILE A 252 9.01 6.71 2.27
CA ILE A 252 8.68 5.78 1.17
C ILE A 252 9.01 6.42 -0.19
N LEU A 253 8.59 7.67 -0.43
CA LEU A 253 8.88 8.36 -1.69
C LEU A 253 10.39 8.51 -1.95
N LEU A 254 11.17 8.84 -0.91
CA LEU A 254 12.63 8.94 -1.01
C LEU A 254 13.27 7.57 -1.28
N MET A 255 12.80 6.51 -0.62
CA MET A 255 13.26 5.14 -0.89
C MET A 255 12.98 4.73 -2.35
N PHE A 256 11.79 5.05 -2.87
CA PHE A 256 11.46 4.78 -4.27
C PHE A 256 12.32 5.58 -5.25
N ASN A 257 12.55 6.87 -4.96
CA ASN A 257 13.42 7.69 -5.81
C ASN A 257 14.85 7.12 -5.86
N ASN A 258 15.39 6.74 -4.71
CA ASN A 258 16.71 6.10 -4.62
C ASN A 258 16.73 4.76 -5.37
N PHE A 259 15.70 3.94 -5.23
CA PHE A 259 15.60 2.65 -5.92
C PHE A 259 15.58 2.83 -7.45
N ASN A 260 14.81 3.79 -7.96
CA ASN A 260 14.78 4.11 -9.40
C ASN A 260 16.13 4.60 -9.91
N THR A 261 16.85 5.41 -9.13
CA THR A 261 18.21 5.83 -9.50
C THR A 261 19.20 4.67 -9.51
N THR A 262 19.05 3.69 -8.60
CA THR A 262 19.90 2.50 -8.59
C THR A 262 19.60 1.61 -9.80
N LEU A 263 18.32 1.37 -10.13
CA LEU A 263 17.95 0.56 -11.30
C LEU A 263 18.46 1.17 -12.60
N THR A 264 18.32 2.49 -12.77
CA THR A 264 18.85 3.19 -13.96
C THR A 264 20.37 3.07 -14.07
N SER A 265 21.09 3.12 -12.94
CA SER A 265 22.56 2.95 -12.94
C SER A 265 23.03 1.53 -13.28
N VAL A 266 22.25 0.49 -12.98
CA VAL A 266 22.60 -0.91 -13.32
C VAL A 266 22.35 -1.19 -14.80
N SER A 267 21.26 -0.64 -15.36
CA SER A 267 20.97 -0.73 -16.80
C SER A 267 21.95 0.06 -17.68
N SER A 268 22.70 1.01 -17.11
CA SER A 268 23.73 1.77 -17.83
C SER A 268 25.14 1.18 -17.68
N THR A 269 25.27 -0.11 -17.34
CA THR A 269 26.53 -0.81 -17.62
C THR A 269 26.62 -0.98 -19.14
N THR A 270 26.83 0.12 -19.85
CA THR A 270 27.30 0.14 -21.22
C THR A 270 28.56 -0.71 -21.22
N VAL A 271 28.43 -1.94 -21.72
CA VAL A 271 29.57 -2.66 -22.25
C VAL A 271 30.11 -1.72 -23.31
N SER A 272 31.18 -1.00 -22.99
CA SER A 272 31.89 -0.20 -23.99
C SER A 272 32.14 -1.14 -25.16
N PRO A 273 31.73 -0.79 -26.38
CA PRO A 273 31.96 -1.66 -27.52
C PRO A 273 33.45 -2.01 -27.56
N PRO A 274 33.81 -3.25 -27.93
CA PRO A 274 35.20 -3.57 -28.18
C PRO A 274 35.72 -2.54 -29.20
N THR A 275 36.61 -1.65 -28.75
CA THR A 275 37.26 -0.71 -29.65
C THR A 275 38.02 -1.54 -30.68
N ARG A 276 37.84 -1.22 -31.97
CA ARG A 276 38.54 -1.90 -33.05
C ARG A 276 40.02 -1.99 -32.66
N PRO A 277 40.63 -3.18 -32.65
CA PRO A 277 42.03 -3.33 -32.26
C PRO A 277 42.87 -2.36 -33.09
N THR A 278 43.78 -1.62 -32.45
CA THR A 278 44.72 -0.74 -33.16
C THR A 278 45.75 -1.52 -33.98
N ALA A 279 45.84 -2.83 -33.77
CA ALA A 279 46.66 -3.74 -34.57
C ALA A 279 45.99 -4.05 -35.92
N SER A 280 46.81 -4.20 -36.95
CA SER A 280 46.35 -4.67 -38.26
C SER A 280 45.72 -6.07 -38.14
N PRO A 281 44.65 -6.36 -38.89
CA PRO A 281 44.05 -7.69 -38.92
C PRO A 281 45.08 -8.72 -39.40
N ILE A 282 44.99 -9.93 -38.85
CA ILE A 282 45.87 -11.06 -39.21
C ILE A 282 45.47 -11.61 -40.58
N ALA A 283 44.18 -11.53 -40.90
CA ALA A 283 43.65 -11.86 -42.22
C ALA A 283 42.55 -10.88 -42.61
N THR A 284 42.56 -10.48 -43.88
CA THR A 284 41.47 -9.75 -44.53
C THR A 284 41.11 -10.47 -45.81
N THR A 285 39.87 -10.92 -45.92
CA THR A 285 39.34 -11.59 -47.11
C THR A 285 38.11 -10.86 -47.61
N THR A 286 38.12 -10.48 -48.89
CA THR A 286 36.96 -9.86 -49.54
C THR A 286 36.37 -10.85 -50.55
N HIS A 287 35.11 -11.22 -50.36
CA HIS A 287 34.39 -12.12 -51.27
C HIS A 287 32.96 -11.62 -51.46
N GLY A 288 32.52 -11.45 -52.71
CA GLY A 288 31.13 -11.07 -53.00
C GLY A 288 30.69 -9.68 -52.50
N GLY A 289 31.63 -8.77 -52.19
CA GLY A 289 31.31 -7.45 -51.65
C GLY A 289 31.29 -7.38 -50.12
N GLU A 290 31.48 -8.51 -49.44
CA GLU A 290 31.70 -8.58 -47.99
C GLU A 290 33.20 -8.57 -47.69
N THR A 291 33.62 -7.79 -46.69
CA THR A 291 34.99 -7.78 -46.17
C THR A 291 35.01 -8.40 -44.79
N VAL A 292 35.69 -9.54 -44.66
CA VAL A 292 35.90 -10.24 -43.40
C VAL A 292 37.30 -9.91 -42.90
N GLU A 293 37.39 -9.26 -41.75
CA GLU A 293 38.64 -8.99 -41.05
C GLU A 293 38.72 -9.87 -39.80
N THR A 294 39.88 -10.47 -39.56
CA THR A 294 40.12 -11.37 -38.43
C THR A 294 41.29 -10.86 -37.61
N TRP A 295 41.10 -10.70 -36.30
CA TRP A 295 42.12 -10.31 -35.34
C TRP A 295 42.30 -11.40 -34.30
N GLU A 296 43.53 -11.52 -33.80
CA GLU A 296 43.77 -12.23 -32.55
C GLU A 296 43.86 -11.21 -31.43
N VAL A 297 43.04 -11.37 -30.41
CA VAL A 297 42.93 -10.48 -29.26
C VAL A 297 43.23 -11.29 -28.02
N LYS A 298 44.09 -10.75 -27.14
CA LYS A 298 44.31 -11.34 -25.83
C LYS A 298 43.36 -10.67 -24.84
N ARG A 299 42.47 -11.44 -24.22
CA ARG A 299 41.55 -10.92 -23.20
C ARG A 299 42.31 -10.56 -21.92
N ALA A 300 41.68 -9.77 -21.06
CA ALA A 300 42.26 -9.34 -19.78
C ALA A 300 42.60 -10.51 -18.84
N ASP A 301 41.89 -11.64 -18.96
CA ASP A 301 42.15 -12.89 -18.24
C ASP A 301 43.33 -13.70 -18.82
N GLY A 302 43.94 -13.23 -19.92
CA GLY A 302 45.08 -13.86 -20.59
C GLY A 302 44.72 -14.90 -21.65
N SER A 303 43.43 -15.22 -21.84
CA SER A 303 42.96 -16.11 -22.90
C SER A 303 43.13 -15.49 -24.30
N ARG A 304 43.30 -16.35 -25.31
CA ARG A 304 43.38 -15.92 -26.72
C ARG A 304 41.98 -15.98 -27.30
N ALA A 305 41.54 -14.91 -27.93
CA ALA A 305 40.30 -14.86 -28.68
C ALA A 305 40.60 -14.46 -30.12
N GLU A 306 39.85 -15.00 -31.06
CA GLU A 306 39.82 -14.54 -32.43
C GLU A 306 38.55 -13.72 -32.61
N LEU A 307 38.71 -12.47 -33.00
CA LEU A 307 37.61 -11.58 -33.31
C LEU A 307 37.49 -11.50 -34.81
N LYS A 308 36.31 -11.78 -35.34
CA LYS A 308 36.03 -11.70 -36.76
C LYS A 308 34.94 -10.67 -36.99
N VAL A 309 35.23 -9.68 -37.83
CA VAL A 309 34.28 -8.64 -38.21
C VAL A 309 33.97 -8.79 -39.69
N THR A 310 32.71 -9.11 -39.98
CA THR A 310 32.21 -9.18 -41.35
C THR A 310 31.50 -7.88 -41.66
N THR A 311 32.05 -7.11 -42.59
CA THR A 311 31.43 -5.87 -43.09
C THR A 311 30.77 -6.15 -44.43
N ASP A 312 29.45 -5.98 -44.52
CA ASP A 312 28.72 -6.16 -45.77
C ASP A 312 28.88 -4.95 -46.72
N ALA A 313 28.35 -5.08 -47.94
CA ALA A 313 28.41 -4.01 -48.93
C ALA A 313 27.63 -2.74 -48.53
N ALA A 314 26.71 -2.84 -47.56
CA ALA A 314 25.96 -1.71 -47.00
C ALA A 314 26.69 -1.07 -45.80
N GLY A 315 27.84 -1.62 -45.37
CA GLY A 315 28.61 -1.16 -44.23
C GLY A 315 28.13 -1.71 -42.88
N LYS A 316 27.20 -2.67 -42.86
CA LYS A 316 26.78 -3.35 -41.62
C LYS A 316 27.90 -4.27 -41.15
N GLN A 317 28.19 -4.26 -39.85
CA GLN A 317 29.26 -5.06 -39.25
C GLN A 317 28.68 -6.16 -38.35
N GLN A 318 29.02 -7.42 -38.62
CA GLN A 318 28.75 -8.55 -37.73
C GLN A 318 30.03 -8.93 -37.01
N TRP A 319 29.97 -9.05 -35.69
CA TRP A 319 31.10 -9.42 -34.85
C TRP A 319 30.91 -10.84 -34.34
N GLU A 320 31.91 -11.69 -34.61
CA GLU A 320 32.00 -13.07 -34.16
C GLU A 320 33.26 -13.16 -33.27
N GLU A 321 33.08 -13.38 -31.97
CA GLU A 321 34.20 -13.62 -31.05
C GLU A 321 34.32 -15.11 -30.75
N LYS A 322 35.50 -15.66 -31.02
CA LYS A 322 35.90 -17.05 -30.85
C LYS A 322 36.91 -17.15 -29.72
N VAL A 323 36.52 -17.63 -28.55
CA VAL A 323 37.45 -17.75 -27.42
C VAL A 323 38.11 -19.12 -27.40
N TYR A 324 39.45 -19.12 -27.39
CA TYR A 324 40.29 -20.32 -27.28
C TYR A 324 40.82 -20.45 -25.85
N ASP A 325 40.45 -21.54 -25.19
CA ASP A 325 41.05 -21.92 -23.91
C ASP A 325 42.20 -22.92 -24.12
N SER A 326 42.83 -23.36 -23.03
CA SER A 326 43.95 -24.33 -23.07
C SER A 326 43.59 -25.73 -23.59
N THR A 327 42.30 -26.04 -23.77
CA THR A 327 41.78 -27.32 -24.27
C THR A 327 41.26 -27.25 -25.71
N GLY A 328 41.08 -26.05 -26.25
CA GLY A 328 40.53 -25.82 -27.58
C GLY A 328 39.37 -24.83 -27.55
N PHE A 329 38.62 -24.78 -28.65
CA PHE A 329 37.53 -23.83 -28.87
C PHE A 329 36.32 -24.08 -27.97
N GLN A 330 35.78 -23.09 -27.26
CA GLN A 330 34.60 -23.29 -26.40
C GLN A 330 33.42 -22.33 -26.56
N THR A 331 33.59 -21.11 -27.10
CA THR A 331 32.45 -20.17 -27.12
C THR A 331 32.46 -19.26 -28.34
N ILE A 332 31.31 -19.18 -29.03
CA ILE A 332 31.02 -18.18 -30.07
C ILE A 332 30.01 -17.20 -29.50
N ALA A 333 30.38 -15.92 -29.44
CA ALA A 333 29.42 -14.84 -29.24
C ALA A 333 29.17 -14.15 -30.58
N TRP A 334 27.88 -13.98 -30.94
CA TRP A 334 27.44 -13.23 -32.12
C TRP A 334 26.83 -11.92 -31.67
N CYS A 335 27.24 -10.81 -32.30
CA CYS A 335 26.57 -9.53 -32.13
C CYS A 335 26.48 -8.81 -33.46
N ASP A 336 25.25 -8.44 -33.83
CA ASP A 336 25.00 -7.57 -34.98
C ASP A 336 25.13 -6.12 -34.53
N VAL A 337 25.98 -5.36 -35.22
CA VAL A 337 26.19 -3.94 -34.96
C VAL A 337 25.75 -3.14 -36.19
N TYR A 338 24.74 -2.31 -35.98
CA TYR A 338 24.25 -1.37 -36.99
C TYR A 338 24.74 0.03 -36.64
N VAL A 339 25.08 0.82 -37.66
CA VAL A 339 25.31 2.25 -37.50
C VAL A 339 24.11 2.96 -38.12
N ASP A 340 23.33 3.67 -37.31
CA ASP A 340 22.19 4.44 -37.81
C ASP A 340 22.66 5.64 -38.64
N SER A 341 21.71 6.33 -39.30
CA SER A 341 22.00 7.51 -40.11
C SER A 341 22.58 8.70 -39.32
N ASN A 342 22.58 8.65 -37.98
CA ASN A 342 23.15 9.65 -37.09
C ASN A 342 24.51 9.22 -36.52
N ASN A 343 25.08 8.12 -37.03
CA ASN A 343 26.33 7.52 -36.57
C ASN A 343 26.25 6.90 -35.16
N ASN A 344 25.04 6.58 -34.68
CA ASN A 344 24.85 5.84 -33.43
C ASN A 344 24.96 4.34 -33.69
N GLN A 345 25.69 3.63 -32.84
CA GLN A 345 25.76 2.17 -32.90
C GLN A 345 24.56 1.55 -32.18
N ILE A 346 23.80 0.70 -32.88
CA ILE A 346 22.68 -0.07 -32.35
C ILE A 346 23.10 -1.54 -32.32
N PHE A 347 22.95 -2.19 -31.18
CA PHE A 347 23.32 -3.58 -30.96
C PHE A 347 22.08 -4.46 -30.92
N GLU A 348 22.08 -5.52 -31.69
CA GLU A 348 21.05 -6.55 -31.66
C GLU A 348 21.75 -7.89 -31.41
N MET A 349 21.34 -8.63 -30.39
CA MET A 349 21.82 -10.01 -30.22
C MET A 349 21.13 -10.85 -31.29
N ALA A 350 21.93 -11.48 -32.16
CA ALA A 350 21.39 -12.29 -33.24
C ALA A 350 20.84 -13.62 -32.68
N ASP A 351 19.54 -13.85 -32.82
CA ASP A 351 18.89 -15.14 -32.55
C ASP A 351 19.27 -16.13 -33.66
N GLY A 352 20.37 -16.87 -33.49
CA GLY A 352 20.81 -17.90 -34.44
C GLY A 352 20.11 -19.25 -34.21
N PRO A 353 19.56 -19.93 -35.23
CA PRO A 353 19.09 -21.32 -35.10
C PRO A 353 20.28 -22.30 -35.03
N PRO A 354 20.13 -23.48 -34.39
CA PRO A 354 21.15 -24.51 -34.40
C PRO A 354 21.29 -25.08 -35.82
N GLY A 355 22.41 -24.82 -36.47
CA GLY A 355 22.77 -25.42 -37.75
C GLY A 355 23.05 -26.92 -37.59
N GLU A 356 22.14 -27.75 -38.11
CA GLU A 356 22.34 -29.17 -38.37
C GLU A 356 23.40 -29.34 -39.48
N LEU A 357 24.51 -30.00 -39.17
CA LEU A 357 25.51 -30.43 -40.16
C LEU A 357 24.96 -31.68 -40.88
N GLU A 358 24.34 -31.47 -42.04
CA GLU A 358 23.81 -32.54 -42.89
C GLU A 358 24.94 -33.15 -43.77
N PHE A 359 25.19 -34.46 -43.58
CA PHE A 359 26.04 -35.25 -44.46
C PHE A 359 25.29 -35.60 -45.76
N LEU A 360 25.95 -35.39 -46.91
CA LEU A 360 25.44 -35.72 -48.25
C LEU A 360 25.23 -37.24 -48.43
N GLY A 361 24.00 -37.65 -48.75
CA GLY A 361 23.65 -38.97 -49.25
C GLY A 361 22.26 -38.98 -49.92
N PRO A 362 22.06 -39.60 -51.10
CA PRO A 362 20.88 -39.33 -51.94
C PRO A 362 19.72 -40.34 -51.79
N GLN A 363 18.54 -39.85 -52.18
CA GLN A 363 17.27 -40.54 -52.47
C GLN A 363 16.37 -40.84 -51.26
N ALA A 364 15.04 -40.71 -51.29
CA ALA A 364 14.06 -40.11 -52.18
C ALA A 364 12.69 -40.25 -51.48
N VAL A 365 11.67 -39.61 -52.08
CA VAL A 365 10.23 -39.91 -51.99
C VAL A 365 9.38 -39.13 -50.97
N THR A 366 8.66 -38.21 -51.59
CA THR A 366 7.41 -37.52 -51.28
C THR A 366 6.30 -38.40 -50.68
N ALA A 367 5.54 -37.89 -49.70
CA ALA A 367 4.08 -38.02 -49.69
C ALA A 367 3.40 -37.01 -48.74
N HIS A 368 2.52 -36.20 -49.32
CA HIS A 368 1.53 -35.36 -48.64
C HIS A 368 0.41 -36.19 -47.98
N GLN A 369 -0.31 -35.50 -47.07
CA GLN A 369 -1.71 -35.65 -46.66
C GLN A 369 -1.94 -36.35 -45.31
N LYS A 370 -2.98 -36.04 -44.52
CA LYS A 370 -3.94 -34.94 -44.36
C LYS A 370 -4.77 -35.39 -43.14
N PHE A 371 -5.02 -34.51 -42.17
CA PHE A 371 -5.93 -34.81 -41.05
C PHE A 371 -7.33 -35.19 -41.56
N PRO A 372 -8.10 -35.93 -40.73
CA PRO A 372 -9.23 -35.22 -40.14
C PRO A 372 -9.46 -35.54 -38.66
N ALA A 373 -9.89 -34.50 -37.96
CA ALA A 373 -10.59 -34.58 -36.69
C ALA A 373 -11.93 -35.32 -36.86
N THR A 374 -12.36 -36.04 -35.82
CA THR A 374 -13.77 -36.14 -35.46
C THR A 374 -13.95 -36.41 -33.98
N SER A 375 -14.85 -35.63 -33.42
CA SER A 375 -15.46 -35.61 -32.10
C SER A 375 -16.29 -36.85 -31.75
N SER A 376 -16.37 -37.19 -30.47
CA SER A 376 -17.60 -37.65 -29.76
C SER A 376 -17.28 -37.78 -28.26
N SER A 377 -17.77 -36.89 -27.40
CA SER A 377 -19.02 -37.00 -26.62
C SER A 377 -19.06 -38.17 -25.60
N SER A 378 -18.82 -37.80 -24.33
CA SER A 378 -19.39 -38.17 -23.00
C SER A 378 -20.56 -39.19 -22.93
N PRO A 379 -21.10 -39.63 -21.74
CA PRO A 379 -20.79 -39.35 -20.32
C PRO A 379 -20.93 -40.58 -19.35
N SER A 380 -20.86 -40.29 -18.02
CA SER A 380 -21.61 -40.90 -16.88
C SER A 380 -20.77 -41.67 -15.85
N SER A 381 -20.62 -41.11 -14.64
CA SER A 381 -21.27 -41.49 -13.36
C SER A 381 -20.49 -42.57 -12.59
N GLY A 382 -20.22 -42.47 -11.28
CA GLY A 382 -20.87 -41.72 -10.22
C GLY A 382 -20.01 -41.64 -8.93
N PRO A 383 -20.65 -41.39 -7.76
CA PRO A 383 -19.99 -40.84 -6.57
C PRO A 383 -19.60 -41.92 -5.55
N VAL A 384 -18.50 -41.71 -4.82
CA VAL A 384 -18.23 -42.41 -3.56
C VAL A 384 -17.77 -41.40 -2.52
N SER A 385 -18.48 -41.39 -1.39
CA SER A 385 -18.15 -40.60 -0.21
C SER A 385 -17.36 -41.44 0.80
N ALA A 386 -16.52 -40.71 1.54
CA ALA A 386 -16.33 -40.79 2.99
C ALA A 386 -15.19 -41.66 3.58
N THR A 387 -14.30 -40.90 4.23
CA THR A 387 -13.71 -41.10 5.59
C THR A 387 -12.47 -41.97 5.80
N ALA A 388 -11.51 -41.29 6.44
CA ALA A 388 -10.68 -41.72 7.58
C ALA A 388 -9.17 -41.95 7.32
N GLY A 389 -8.38 -41.10 8.00
CA GLY A 389 -7.18 -41.51 8.72
C GLY A 389 -5.90 -41.69 7.91
N ALA A 390 -5.06 -40.66 7.84
CA ALA A 390 -3.63 -40.86 7.62
C ALA A 390 -2.81 -39.85 8.41
N THR A 391 -2.08 -40.40 9.37
CA THR A 391 -1.01 -39.80 10.17
C THR A 391 0.05 -39.13 9.30
N SER A 392 0.49 -37.95 9.72
CA SER A 392 1.64 -37.22 9.16
C SER A 392 2.93 -38.04 9.29
N SER A 393 3.36 -38.68 8.20
CA SER A 393 4.72 -39.19 8.04
C SER A 393 5.61 -38.06 7.56
N THR A 394 6.59 -37.70 8.37
CA THR A 394 7.71 -36.81 8.04
C THR A 394 8.43 -37.34 6.79
N ALA A 395 8.28 -36.65 5.66
CA ALA A 395 9.04 -36.96 4.46
C ALA A 395 10.53 -36.71 4.74
N ALA A 396 11.33 -37.77 4.70
CA ALA A 396 12.77 -37.70 4.82
C ALA A 396 13.35 -36.93 3.64
N ASN A 397 14.28 -36.02 3.95
CA ASN A 397 15.05 -35.24 2.99
C ASN A 397 15.88 -36.21 2.10
N PRO A 398 15.74 -36.22 0.75
CA PRO A 398 16.40 -37.20 -0.13
C PRO A 398 17.93 -37.09 -0.18
N VAL A 399 18.54 -36.12 0.53
CA VAL A 399 20.00 -35.92 0.55
C VAL A 399 20.73 -36.92 1.47
N ALA A 400 20.06 -37.52 2.45
CA ALA A 400 20.70 -38.46 3.39
C ALA A 400 21.07 -39.83 2.77
N ALA A 401 20.53 -40.16 1.59
CA ALA A 401 20.81 -41.43 0.89
C ALA A 401 22.07 -41.40 -0.01
N LEU A 402 22.73 -40.24 -0.14
CA LEU A 402 23.91 -40.05 -1.00
C LEU A 402 25.26 -40.20 -0.28
N ILE A 403 25.26 -40.54 1.02
CA ILE A 403 26.49 -40.82 1.80
C ILE A 403 26.55 -42.30 2.20
N GLN A 404 26.32 -43.19 1.24
CA GLN A 404 26.84 -44.56 1.33
C GLN A 404 27.71 -44.83 0.09
N PRO A 405 28.84 -45.54 0.25
CA PRO A 405 29.64 -45.95 -0.90
C PRO A 405 28.79 -46.90 -1.76
N VAL A 406 28.33 -46.39 -2.91
CA VAL A 406 27.66 -47.20 -3.93
C VAL A 406 28.67 -48.22 -4.48
N PRO A 407 28.36 -49.52 -4.50
CA PRO A 407 29.26 -50.52 -5.09
C PRO A 407 29.44 -50.25 -6.59
N VAL A 408 30.70 -50.10 -7.01
CA VAL A 408 31.11 -49.79 -8.38
C VAL A 408 30.75 -50.96 -9.32
N PRO A 409 29.89 -50.77 -10.34
CA PRO A 409 29.71 -51.76 -11.40
C PRO A 409 30.91 -51.77 -12.36
N PRO A 410 31.28 -52.93 -12.95
CA PRO A 410 32.61 -53.17 -13.53
C PRO A 410 32.86 -52.63 -14.95
N THR A 411 32.05 -51.73 -15.50
CA THR A 411 32.27 -51.22 -16.87
C THR A 411 31.87 -49.74 -16.97
N ARG A 412 32.87 -48.85 -17.02
CA ARG A 412 32.68 -47.38 -17.04
C ARG A 412 33.15 -46.78 -18.38
N PRO A 413 32.38 -45.87 -19.01
CA PRO A 413 32.89 -44.99 -20.06
C PRO A 413 33.68 -43.80 -19.46
N ALA A 414 34.43 -43.08 -20.31
CA ALA A 414 35.54 -42.19 -19.98
C ALA A 414 35.23 -41.09 -18.95
N ASP A 415 36.01 -41.06 -17.85
CA ASP A 415 36.10 -39.93 -16.93
C ASP A 415 37.10 -38.89 -17.48
N THR A 416 36.72 -37.61 -17.54
CA THR A 416 37.66 -36.52 -17.82
C THR A 416 38.08 -35.88 -16.49
N THR A 417 39.37 -35.98 -16.16
CA THR A 417 39.97 -35.26 -15.02
C THR A 417 40.91 -34.18 -15.55
N GLN A 418 40.72 -32.95 -15.12
CA GLN A 418 41.54 -31.80 -15.53
C GLN A 418 42.02 -31.03 -14.29
N GLN A 419 43.27 -30.56 -14.32
CA GLN A 419 43.84 -29.72 -13.27
C GLN A 419 44.00 -28.30 -13.80
N ILE A 420 43.33 -27.31 -13.19
CA ILE A 420 43.33 -25.91 -13.62
C ILE A 420 43.68 -25.05 -12.40
N GLY A 421 44.79 -24.31 -12.44
CA GLY A 421 45.13 -23.35 -11.38
C GLY A 421 45.35 -23.93 -9.97
N GLY A 422 45.56 -25.24 -9.84
CA GLY A 422 45.65 -25.94 -8.54
C GLY A 422 44.38 -26.70 -8.15
N ASP A 423 43.26 -26.42 -8.83
CA ASP A 423 41.97 -27.07 -8.61
C ASP A 423 41.81 -28.31 -9.49
N VAL A 424 41.10 -29.32 -8.98
CA VAL A 424 40.82 -30.58 -9.70
C VAL A 424 39.38 -30.60 -10.15
N HIS A 425 39.17 -30.60 -11.47
CA HIS A 425 37.88 -30.72 -12.11
C HIS A 425 37.65 -32.17 -12.54
N LYS A 426 36.51 -32.75 -12.16
CA LYS A 426 36.05 -34.05 -12.64
C LYS A 426 34.66 -33.92 -13.20
N THR A 427 34.48 -34.37 -14.43
CA THR A 427 33.16 -34.40 -15.07
C THR A 427 32.81 -35.83 -15.46
N TRP A 428 31.60 -36.25 -15.12
CA TRP A 428 31.05 -37.53 -15.58
C TRP A 428 29.56 -37.41 -15.87
N ASN A 429 29.10 -38.17 -16.86
CA ASN A 429 27.72 -38.13 -17.34
C ASN A 429 27.04 -39.48 -17.09
N THR A 430 25.77 -39.43 -16.70
CA THR A 430 24.92 -40.62 -16.59
C THR A 430 23.74 -40.44 -17.54
N HIS A 431 23.65 -41.31 -18.55
CA HIS A 431 22.52 -41.31 -19.49
C HIS A 431 21.43 -42.26 -19.00
N HIS A 432 20.19 -41.80 -19.03
CA HIS A 432 19.02 -42.58 -18.67
C HIS A 432 18.35 -43.17 -19.92
N ALA A 433 17.58 -44.25 -19.72
CA ALA A 433 16.91 -44.95 -20.82
C ALA A 433 15.82 -44.12 -21.54
N ASP A 434 15.34 -43.04 -20.90
CA ASP A 434 14.36 -42.11 -21.44
C ASP A 434 14.96 -40.99 -22.30
N GLY A 435 16.29 -40.98 -22.49
CA GLY A 435 17.02 -39.96 -23.24
C GLY A 435 17.45 -38.75 -22.41
N SER A 436 17.13 -38.70 -21.12
CA SER A 436 17.67 -37.68 -20.22
C SER A 436 19.13 -37.99 -19.80
N ALA A 437 19.86 -36.98 -19.34
CA ALA A 437 21.23 -37.12 -18.85
C ALA A 437 21.47 -36.28 -17.59
N ASP A 438 22.14 -36.87 -16.61
CA ASP A 438 22.70 -36.14 -15.45
C ASP A 438 24.19 -35.90 -15.69
N ILE A 439 24.59 -34.63 -15.75
CA ILE A 439 25.99 -34.19 -15.87
C ILE A 439 26.46 -33.73 -14.49
N TYR A 440 27.49 -34.38 -13.97
CA TYR A 440 28.10 -34.02 -12.70
C TYR A 440 29.44 -33.36 -12.95
N THR A 441 29.61 -32.13 -12.46
CA THR A 441 30.90 -31.43 -12.45
C THR A 441 31.34 -31.19 -11.01
N GLN A 442 32.42 -31.85 -10.60
CA GLN A 442 33.03 -31.65 -9.30
C GLN A 442 34.30 -30.80 -9.44
N VAL A 443 34.36 -29.69 -8.71
CA VAL A 443 35.55 -28.85 -8.59
C VAL A 443 36.05 -28.93 -7.15
N ARG A 444 37.25 -29.47 -6.95
CA ARG A 444 37.94 -29.41 -5.66
C ARG A 444 38.86 -28.21 -5.67
N MET A 445 38.56 -27.23 -4.82
CA MET A 445 39.34 -26.01 -4.64
C MET A 445 40.58 -26.28 -3.77
N ALA A 446 41.65 -25.52 -3.99
CA ALA A 446 42.91 -25.65 -3.25
C ALA A 446 42.79 -25.47 -1.72
N ASP A 447 41.74 -24.80 -1.24
CA ASP A 447 41.45 -24.53 0.17
C ASP A 447 40.62 -25.64 0.86
N GLY A 448 40.33 -26.73 0.16
CA GLY A 448 39.64 -27.91 0.68
C GLY A 448 38.12 -27.91 0.50
N TYR A 449 37.55 -26.84 -0.06
CA TYR A 449 36.13 -26.81 -0.45
C TYR A 449 35.90 -27.62 -1.73
N GLN A 450 34.72 -28.21 -1.86
CA GLN A 450 34.29 -28.89 -3.08
C GLN A 450 32.97 -28.28 -3.56
N ALA A 451 32.95 -27.82 -4.81
CA ALA A 451 31.71 -27.49 -5.50
C ALA A 451 31.29 -28.67 -6.36
N VAL A 452 30.05 -29.14 -6.20
CA VAL A 452 29.46 -30.16 -7.06
C VAL A 452 28.27 -29.55 -7.77
N THR A 453 28.36 -29.44 -9.08
CA THR A 453 27.25 -28.98 -9.93
C THR A 453 26.62 -30.18 -10.60
N LEU A 454 25.32 -30.37 -10.35
CA LEU A 454 24.47 -31.32 -11.07
C LEU A 454 23.68 -30.53 -12.11
N GLU A 455 23.84 -30.90 -13.38
CA GLU A 455 23.00 -30.43 -14.46
C GLU A 455 22.16 -31.59 -15.00
N GLN A 456 20.85 -31.50 -14.80
CA GLN A 456 19.91 -32.50 -15.30
C GLN A 456 19.37 -32.00 -16.63
N VAL A 457 19.63 -32.72 -17.71
CA VAL A 457 19.17 -32.43 -19.06
C VAL A 457 18.02 -33.38 -19.37
N ALA A 458 16.81 -32.86 -19.56
CA ALA A 458 15.65 -33.62 -19.97
C ALA A 458 15.74 -34.01 -21.45
N ALA A 459 14.96 -35.02 -21.86
CA ALA A 459 14.94 -35.51 -23.24
C ALA A 459 14.48 -34.45 -24.27
N ASP A 460 13.79 -33.39 -23.83
CA ASP A 460 13.37 -32.25 -24.65
C ASP A 460 14.43 -31.15 -24.77
N GLY A 461 15.61 -31.34 -24.18
CA GLY A 461 16.72 -30.38 -24.19
C GLY A 461 16.65 -29.30 -23.11
N SER A 462 15.60 -29.29 -22.27
CA SER A 462 15.59 -28.41 -21.10
C SER A 462 16.62 -28.87 -20.07
N SER A 463 17.32 -27.93 -19.42
CA SER A 463 18.27 -28.27 -18.35
C SER A 463 17.98 -27.53 -17.04
N SER A 464 18.19 -28.23 -15.93
CA SER A 464 18.18 -27.64 -14.58
C SER A 464 19.54 -27.82 -13.94
N ARG A 465 20.08 -26.75 -13.35
CA ARG A 465 21.41 -26.77 -12.74
C ARG A 465 21.31 -26.49 -11.24
N THR A 466 21.88 -27.38 -10.45
CA THR A 466 21.96 -27.26 -8.99
C THR A 466 23.41 -27.36 -8.56
N THR A 467 23.89 -26.36 -7.83
CA THR A 467 25.27 -26.35 -7.30
C THR A 467 25.26 -26.50 -5.78
N TYR A 468 26.02 -27.48 -5.31
CA TYR A 468 26.25 -27.76 -3.89
C TYR A 468 27.67 -27.32 -3.52
N LEU A 469 27.80 -26.55 -2.44
CA LEU A 469 29.10 -26.36 -1.79
C LEU A 469 29.22 -27.33 -0.63
N ILE A 470 30.32 -28.06 -0.62
CA ILE A 470 30.71 -28.99 0.43
C ILE A 470 31.93 -28.38 1.08
N ASP A 471 31.81 -28.02 2.36
CA ASP A 471 32.95 -27.49 3.11
C ASP A 471 33.96 -28.59 3.46
N ALA A 472 35.10 -28.19 4.01
CA ALA A 472 36.16 -29.11 4.43
C ALA A 472 35.72 -30.11 5.53
N THR A 473 34.59 -29.87 6.21
CA THR A 473 33.99 -30.75 7.21
C THR A 473 32.98 -31.74 6.63
N GLY A 474 32.67 -31.62 5.33
CA GLY A 474 31.68 -32.43 4.63
C GLY A 474 30.25 -31.89 4.76
N GLN A 475 30.05 -30.68 5.29
CA GLN A 475 28.72 -30.08 5.40
C GLN A 475 28.28 -29.54 4.04
N VAL A 476 27.12 -30.00 3.56
CA VAL A 476 26.54 -29.58 2.28
C VAL A 476 25.66 -28.35 2.49
N THR A 477 25.97 -27.26 1.80
CA THR A 477 25.10 -26.09 1.67
C THR A 477 24.56 -26.04 0.24
N ASN A 478 23.24 -25.94 0.10
CA ASN A 478 22.60 -25.75 -1.20
C ASN A 478 22.72 -24.27 -1.56
N VAL A 479 23.38 -23.99 -2.67
CA VAL A 479 23.79 -22.61 -3.00
C VAL A 479 22.89 -22.00 -4.06
N ASN A 480 22.17 -22.78 -4.88
CA ASN A 480 21.06 -22.35 -5.74
C ASN A 480 20.47 -23.51 -6.57
N THR A 481 19.18 -23.43 -6.88
CA THR A 481 18.52 -24.22 -7.94
C THR A 481 18.14 -23.27 -9.07
N MET A 482 18.77 -23.39 -10.24
CA MET A 482 18.42 -22.62 -11.43
C MET A 482 17.53 -23.47 -12.35
N GLN A 483 16.28 -23.06 -12.53
CA GLN A 483 15.45 -23.49 -13.65
C GLN A 483 15.58 -22.43 -14.76
N SER A 484 16.09 -22.83 -15.92
CA SER A 484 16.02 -22.03 -17.14
C SER A 484 14.74 -22.44 -17.89
N PRO A 485 13.67 -21.62 -17.90
CA PRO A 485 12.60 -21.85 -18.84
C PRO A 485 13.09 -21.46 -20.24
N ALA A 486 13.02 -22.40 -21.18
CA ALA A 486 13.06 -22.06 -22.59
C ALA A 486 11.90 -21.09 -22.88
N ASN A 487 12.21 -19.90 -23.40
CA ASN A 487 11.28 -18.91 -23.97
C ASN A 487 10.59 -17.88 -23.05
N SER A 488 11.32 -17.20 -22.15
CA SER A 488 10.90 -15.85 -21.76
C SER A 488 12.08 -14.96 -21.34
N GLY A 489 12.39 -13.94 -22.13
CA GLY A 489 13.33 -12.87 -21.81
C GLY A 489 12.83 -11.96 -20.67
N GLY A 490 12.70 -12.51 -19.47
CA GLY A 490 12.30 -11.80 -18.26
C GLY A 490 13.51 -11.38 -17.44
N ASN A 491 13.73 -10.06 -17.31
CA ASN A 491 14.81 -9.49 -16.50
C ASN A 491 14.78 -9.98 -15.04
N PHE A 492 15.94 -10.43 -14.59
CA PHE A 492 16.22 -11.00 -13.27
C PHE A 492 16.43 -9.87 -12.22
N THR A 493 15.40 -9.48 -11.46
CA THR A 493 15.54 -8.59 -10.28
C THR A 493 14.66 -8.98 -9.06
N GLY A 494 13.95 -10.10 -9.11
CA GLY A 494 12.88 -10.41 -8.13
C GLY A 494 13.30 -10.63 -6.67
N PHE A 495 14.51 -11.12 -6.38
CA PHE A 495 14.85 -11.57 -5.02
C PHE A 495 15.27 -10.44 -4.05
N GLY A 496 15.93 -9.38 -4.54
CA GLY A 496 16.31 -8.25 -3.69
C GLY A 496 15.12 -7.39 -3.27
N ALA A 497 14.16 -7.20 -4.18
CA ALA A 497 12.95 -6.42 -3.91
C ALA A 497 12.01 -7.11 -2.91
N GLY A 498 11.88 -8.45 -2.98
CA GLY A 498 11.02 -9.22 -2.07
C GLY A 498 11.47 -9.15 -0.61
N ALA A 499 12.77 -9.31 -0.33
CA ALA A 499 13.31 -9.22 1.02
C ALA A 499 13.22 -7.79 1.60
N LEU A 500 13.42 -6.77 0.76
CA LEU A 500 13.25 -5.37 1.15
C LEU A 500 11.78 -5.05 1.46
N LEU A 501 10.84 -5.53 0.65
CA LEU A 501 9.40 -5.38 0.89
C LEU A 501 8.96 -6.07 2.19
N MET A 502 9.51 -7.25 2.50
CA MET A 502 9.24 -7.92 3.78
C MET A 502 9.82 -7.17 4.98
N MET A 503 11.02 -6.59 4.88
CA MET A 503 11.57 -5.75 5.95
C MET A 503 10.79 -4.44 6.13
N ILE A 504 10.43 -3.75 5.05
CA ILE A 504 9.61 -2.55 5.09
C ILE A 504 8.23 -2.88 5.70
N GLY A 505 7.63 -4.00 5.30
CA GLY A 505 6.41 -4.54 5.90
C GLY A 505 6.56 -4.79 7.40
N GLY A 506 7.64 -5.44 7.83
CA GLY A 506 7.92 -5.71 9.24
C GLY A 506 8.10 -4.45 10.09
N VAL A 507 8.82 -3.45 9.59
CA VAL A 507 9.00 -2.15 10.28
C VAL A 507 7.69 -1.37 10.32
N ALA A 508 6.91 -1.38 9.24
CA ALA A 508 5.59 -0.75 9.21
C ALA A 508 4.63 -1.39 10.22
N ILE A 509 4.67 -2.72 10.35
CA ILE A 509 3.88 -3.48 11.34
C ILE A 509 4.34 -3.12 12.75
N LEU A 510 5.65 -3.08 13.03
CA LEU A 510 6.17 -2.74 14.36
C LEU A 510 5.88 -1.29 14.76
N CYS A 511 6.03 -0.32 13.84
CA CYS A 511 5.65 1.07 14.08
C CYS A 511 4.13 1.21 14.26
N GLY A 512 3.33 0.46 13.49
CA GLY A 512 1.89 0.37 13.65
C GLY A 512 1.48 -0.17 15.02
N LEU A 513 2.10 -1.27 15.46
CA LEU A 513 1.85 -1.91 16.76
C LEU A 513 2.31 -1.03 17.93
N GLY A 514 3.46 -0.37 17.83
CA GLY A 514 3.94 0.57 18.84
C GLY A 514 3.02 1.78 18.98
N GLY A 515 2.62 2.38 17.87
CA GLY A 515 1.61 3.45 17.85
C GLY A 515 0.26 2.99 18.39
N PHE A 516 -0.14 1.75 18.07
CA PHE A 516 -1.37 1.15 18.56
C PHE A 516 -1.34 0.93 20.08
N ALA A 517 -0.23 0.43 20.63
CA ALA A 517 -0.09 0.21 22.07
C ALA A 517 -0.16 1.54 22.85
N VAL A 518 0.57 2.58 22.40
CA VAL A 518 0.53 3.91 23.03
C VAL A 518 -0.87 4.51 22.94
N PHE A 519 -1.52 4.42 21.79
CA PHE A 519 -2.89 4.93 21.61
C PHE A 519 -3.91 4.15 22.44
N PHE A 520 -3.76 2.82 22.54
CA PHE A 520 -4.65 1.96 23.34
C PHE A 520 -4.51 2.25 24.83
N ILE A 521 -3.29 2.43 25.33
CA ILE A 521 -3.04 2.90 26.71
C ILE A 521 -3.72 4.25 26.92
N TRP A 522 -3.56 5.19 25.99
CA TRP A 522 -4.19 6.50 26.07
C TRP A 522 -5.72 6.43 26.05
N LEU A 523 -6.30 5.55 25.22
CA LEU A 523 -7.75 5.30 25.16
C LEU A 523 -8.26 4.68 26.44
N VAL A 524 -7.57 3.68 27.00
CA VAL A 524 -7.93 3.05 28.27
C VAL A 524 -7.89 4.09 29.39
N VAL A 525 -6.85 4.93 29.44
CA VAL A 525 -6.76 6.04 30.39
C VAL A 525 -7.93 7.02 30.18
N LEU A 526 -8.22 7.42 28.94
CA LEU A 526 -9.34 8.31 28.62
C LEU A 526 -10.69 7.71 29.04
N LEU A 527 -10.94 6.43 28.75
CA LEU A 527 -12.16 5.72 29.14
C LEU A 527 -12.28 5.59 30.65
N CYS A 528 -11.18 5.33 31.36
CA CYS A 528 -11.13 5.31 32.81
C CYS A 528 -11.45 6.69 33.41
N LEU A 529 -10.92 7.77 32.83
CA LEU A 529 -11.20 9.15 33.24
C LEU A 529 -12.64 9.57 32.92
N LEU A 530 -13.22 9.09 31.81
CA LEU A 530 -14.58 9.40 31.39
C LEU A 530 -15.64 8.56 32.13
N ARG A 531 -15.30 7.39 32.64
CA ARG A 531 -16.24 6.45 33.30
C ARG A 531 -17.04 7.08 34.45
N PRO A 532 -16.44 7.78 35.44
CA PRO A 532 -17.20 8.43 36.51
C PRO A 532 -18.09 9.56 35.97
N LYS A 533 -17.60 10.34 35.00
CA LYS A 533 -18.36 11.44 34.37
C LYS A 533 -19.56 10.96 33.57
N LEU A 534 -19.44 9.82 32.89
CA LEU A 534 -20.57 9.20 32.18
C LEU A 534 -21.65 8.69 33.15
N ARG A 535 -21.28 8.28 34.37
CA ARG A 535 -22.26 7.93 35.41
C ARG A 535 -23.00 9.18 35.91
N GLU A 536 -22.28 10.26 36.19
CA GLU A 536 -22.87 11.55 36.59
C GLU A 536 -23.81 12.09 35.49
N ALA A 537 -23.38 12.06 34.23
CA ALA A 537 -24.19 12.52 33.09
C ALA A 537 -25.46 11.67 32.90
N ARG A 538 -25.39 10.34 33.09
CA ARG A 538 -26.58 9.47 33.05
C ARG A 538 -27.52 9.76 34.22
N GLN A 539 -27.01 10.04 35.41
CA GLN A 539 -27.83 10.42 36.56
C GLN A 539 -28.52 11.76 36.30
N PHE A 540 -27.80 12.74 35.76
CA PHE A 540 -28.37 14.05 35.40
C PHE A 540 -29.42 13.94 34.28
N ALA A 541 -29.17 13.15 33.23
CA ALA A 541 -30.15 12.90 32.18
C ALA A 541 -31.40 12.20 32.69
N ARG A 542 -31.27 11.23 33.63
CA ARG A 542 -32.43 10.62 34.29
C ARG A 542 -33.20 11.60 35.17
N ALA A 543 -32.50 12.52 35.83
CA ALA A 543 -33.11 13.57 36.64
C ALA A 543 -33.85 14.63 35.80
N LEU A 544 -33.43 14.85 34.54
CA LEU A 544 -34.14 15.71 33.59
C LEU A 544 -35.30 14.99 32.90
N ALA A 545 -35.20 13.67 32.71
CA ALA A 545 -36.23 12.86 32.06
C ALA A 545 -37.42 12.53 32.98
N THR A 546 -37.38 12.89 34.27
CA THR A 546 -38.53 12.73 35.15
C THR A 546 -39.63 13.73 34.74
N PRO A 547 -40.89 13.29 34.61
CA PRO A 547 -42.00 14.08 34.05
C PRO A 547 -42.35 15.33 34.86
N HIS A 548 -41.81 15.50 36.07
CA HIS A 548 -41.98 16.70 36.87
C HIS A 548 -41.19 17.92 36.33
N PHE A 549 -40.06 17.71 35.64
CA PHE A 549 -39.30 18.82 35.06
C PHE A 549 -39.96 19.39 33.80
N ALA A 550 -40.69 18.56 33.04
CA ALA A 550 -41.45 18.98 31.86
C ALA A 550 -42.70 19.82 32.18
N ARG A 551 -43.08 19.98 33.45
CA ARG A 551 -44.15 20.90 33.87
C ARG A 551 -43.63 22.25 34.38
N TYR A 552 -42.32 22.37 34.62
CA TYR A 552 -41.69 23.58 35.14
C TYR A 552 -40.83 24.32 34.11
N ALA A 553 -40.39 23.63 33.05
CA ALA A 553 -39.93 24.24 31.81
C ALA A 553 -41.13 24.45 30.88
#